data_AF-A0A7J3I0Y0-F1
#
_entry.id   AF-A0A7J3I0Y0-F1
#
_cell.length_a   1.000
_cell.length_b   1.000
_cell.length_c   1.000
_cell.angle_alpha   90.00
_cell.angle_beta   90.00
_cell.angle_gamma   90.00
#
_symmetry.space_group_name_H-M   'P 1'
#
loop_
_entity.id
_entity.type
_entity.pdbx_description
1 polymer ?
#
loop_
_entity_poly.entity_id
_entity_poly.type
_entity_poly.pdbx_seq_one_letter_code
_entity_poly.pdbx_strand_id
1 'polypeptide(L)'
;LEVDVIMLAGDVVHKGKVDEYTRVLDLLEEHVDAPIIACFGNEEYEDLHEEIKELCGGRVVFLEEEAFVVNVGSVSLGVVGSKGSLDRPTWWQSKNIPNIKEIYAERVERVKEAVSKLNTTYKGILTHYAPTYCNLEGENPSAWPEMASKKYEPVLEKVDFAVHGHAHRGKTFCEFKGVPVFNVALPATRKITVFEVPAGKIRLDAFFG
;
A
#
# COMPACT_ATOMS: atom_id res chain seq x y z
N LEU A 1 16.05 12.00 -6.19
CA LEU A 1 15.62 12.05 -4.78
C LEU A 1 16.52 11.10 -4.01
N GLU A 2 16.93 11.45 -2.80
CA GLU A 2 17.68 10.52 -1.93
C GLU A 2 16.66 9.80 -1.05
N VAL A 3 16.37 8.55 -1.36
CA VAL A 3 15.40 7.70 -0.66
C VAL A 3 15.93 6.27 -0.59
N ASP A 4 15.53 5.52 0.44
CA ASP A 4 15.96 4.13 0.61
C ASP A 4 15.03 3.10 -0.06
N VAL A 5 13.80 3.51 -0.38
CA VAL A 5 12.79 2.66 -1.02
C VAL A 5 11.74 3.53 -1.74
N ILE A 6 11.29 3.10 -2.91
CA ILE A 6 10.12 3.66 -3.61
C ILE A 6 8.94 2.71 -3.44
N MET A 7 7.76 3.25 -3.12
CA MET A 7 6.52 2.48 -2.96
C MET A 7 5.46 2.93 -3.98
N LEU A 8 4.98 2.00 -4.81
CA LEU A 8 3.87 2.22 -5.75
C LEU A 8 2.59 1.58 -5.22
N ALA A 9 1.59 2.38 -4.88
CA ALA A 9 0.33 1.93 -4.25
C ALA A 9 -0.77 1.57 -5.27
N GLY A 10 -0.40 0.90 -6.37
CA GLY A 10 -1.31 0.52 -7.47
C GLY A 10 -1.76 1.68 -8.36
N ASP A 11 -2.53 1.35 -9.40
CA ASP A 11 -3.03 2.27 -10.44
C ASP A 11 -1.89 3.06 -11.12
N VAL A 12 -0.81 2.35 -11.43
CA VAL A 12 0.33 2.85 -12.22
C VAL A 12 -0.05 2.93 -13.69
N VAL A 13 -0.86 1.99 -14.17
CA VAL A 13 -1.36 1.97 -15.57
C VAL A 13 -2.80 2.45 -15.66
N HIS A 14 -3.22 2.85 -16.85
CA HIS A 14 -4.62 3.16 -17.15
C HIS A 14 -5.29 2.01 -17.91
N LYS A 15 -6.31 1.40 -17.31
CA LYS A 15 -7.18 0.37 -17.90
C LYS A 15 -6.42 -0.80 -18.52
N GLY A 16 -5.50 -1.39 -17.75
CA GLY A 16 -4.74 -2.57 -18.17
C GLY A 16 -3.70 -2.31 -19.27
N LYS A 17 -3.34 -1.06 -19.56
CA LYS A 17 -2.26 -0.74 -20.50
C LYS A 17 -0.89 -1.02 -19.90
N VAL A 18 -0.51 -2.29 -19.93
CA VAL A 18 0.71 -2.79 -19.27
C VAL A 18 2.00 -2.10 -19.73
N ASP A 19 2.06 -1.57 -20.95
CA ASP A 19 3.24 -0.85 -21.47
C ASP A 19 3.51 0.47 -20.74
N GLU A 20 2.47 1.10 -20.17
CA GLU A 20 2.60 2.33 -19.37
C GLU A 20 3.47 2.11 -18.11
N TYR A 21 3.47 0.88 -17.56
CA TYR A 21 4.25 0.55 -16.36
C TYR A 21 5.75 0.75 -16.62
N THR A 22 6.26 0.22 -17.73
CA THR A 22 7.69 0.35 -18.08
C THR A 22 8.12 1.80 -18.25
N ARG A 23 7.26 2.66 -18.81
CA ARG A 23 7.54 4.10 -18.95
C ARG A 23 7.64 4.81 -17.61
N VAL A 24 6.79 4.42 -16.64
CA VAL A 24 6.87 4.96 -15.28
C VAL A 24 8.19 4.53 -14.62
N LEU A 25 8.61 3.28 -14.79
CA LEU A 25 9.89 2.80 -14.26
C LEU A 25 11.09 3.52 -14.87
N ASP A 26 11.09 3.72 -16.19
CA ASP A 26 12.17 4.45 -16.87
C ASP A 26 12.33 5.86 -16.29
N LEU A 27 11.22 6.58 -16.06
CA LEU A 27 11.24 7.90 -15.45
C LEU A 27 11.71 7.90 -13.99
N LEU A 28 11.33 6.88 -13.21
CA LEU A 28 11.75 6.77 -11.80
C LEU A 28 13.26 6.52 -11.68
N GLU A 29 13.78 5.60 -12.49
CA GLU A 29 15.19 5.21 -12.48
C GLU A 29 16.12 6.33 -13.00
N GLU A 30 15.62 7.26 -13.82
CA GLU A 30 16.35 8.48 -14.18
C GLU A 30 16.65 9.39 -12.98
N HIS A 31 15.85 9.28 -11.89
CA HIS A 31 15.88 10.24 -10.78
C HIS A 31 16.20 9.63 -9.41
N VAL A 32 16.14 8.31 -9.28
CA VAL A 32 16.25 7.60 -8.01
C VAL A 32 16.96 6.26 -8.20
N ASP A 33 17.95 5.99 -7.34
CA ASP A 33 18.65 4.71 -7.25
C ASP A 33 18.25 4.01 -5.94
N ALA A 34 17.06 3.41 -5.91
CA ALA A 34 16.49 2.75 -4.74
C ALA A 34 15.58 1.59 -5.18
N PRO A 35 15.44 0.53 -4.36
CA PRO A 35 14.52 -0.56 -4.65
C PRO A 35 13.08 -0.05 -4.79
N ILE A 36 12.39 -0.54 -5.81
CA ILE A 36 10.98 -0.23 -6.08
C ILE A 36 10.13 -1.41 -5.64
N ILE A 37 9.19 -1.15 -4.72
CA ILE A 37 8.15 -2.10 -4.33
C ILE A 37 6.79 -1.61 -4.78
N ALA A 38 5.90 -2.52 -5.14
CA ALA A 38 4.57 -2.19 -5.61
C ALA A 38 3.52 -3.15 -5.08
N CYS A 39 2.30 -2.67 -4.88
CA CYS A 39 1.12 -3.53 -4.88
C CYS A 39 0.26 -3.21 -6.11
N PHE A 40 -0.57 -4.17 -6.54
CA PHE A 40 -1.47 -3.97 -7.67
C PHE A 40 -2.70 -3.15 -7.26
N GLY A 41 -3.13 -2.26 -8.15
CA GLY A 41 -4.36 -1.49 -8.04
C GLY A 41 -5.51 -2.11 -8.80
N ASN A 42 -6.57 -1.35 -9.06
CA ASN A 42 -7.72 -1.80 -9.85
C ASN A 42 -7.54 -1.61 -11.35
N GLU A 43 -6.63 -0.74 -11.79
CA GLU A 43 -6.32 -0.57 -13.19
C GLU A 43 -5.34 -1.63 -13.72
N GLU A 44 -4.55 -2.26 -12.83
CA GLU A 44 -3.86 -3.52 -13.09
C GLU A 44 -4.83 -4.68 -12.86
N TYR A 45 -5.38 -5.23 -13.95
CA TYR A 45 -6.32 -6.35 -13.87
C TYR A 45 -5.61 -7.64 -13.46
N GLU A 46 -6.28 -8.48 -12.68
CA GLU A 46 -5.70 -9.71 -12.12
C GLU A 46 -5.14 -10.67 -13.19
N ASP A 47 -5.77 -10.74 -14.36
CA ASP A 47 -5.33 -11.56 -15.49
C ASP A 47 -4.08 -11.01 -16.21
N LEU A 48 -3.70 -9.76 -15.92
CA LEU A 48 -2.51 -9.08 -16.48
C LEU A 48 -1.34 -9.02 -15.49
N HIS A 49 -1.48 -9.47 -14.23
CA HIS A 49 -0.42 -9.37 -13.23
C HIS A 49 0.88 -10.03 -13.68
N GLU A 50 0.81 -11.22 -14.27
CA GLU A 50 2.01 -11.95 -14.74
C GLU A 50 2.66 -11.24 -15.94
N GLU A 51 1.88 -10.72 -16.88
CA GLU A 51 2.41 -9.93 -18.00
C GLU A 51 3.11 -8.66 -17.51
N ILE A 52 2.54 -7.96 -16.52
CA ILE A 52 3.16 -6.79 -15.90
C ILE A 52 4.48 -7.17 -15.22
N LYS A 53 4.52 -8.27 -14.45
CA LYS A 53 5.74 -8.75 -13.79
C LYS A 53 6.83 -9.09 -14.80
N GLU A 54 6.47 -9.78 -15.88
CA GLU A 54 7.38 -10.13 -16.99
C GLU A 54 7.94 -8.87 -17.66
N LEU A 55 7.09 -7.89 -17.99
CA LEU A 55 7.50 -6.62 -18.57
C LEU A 55 8.42 -5.81 -17.66
N CYS A 56 8.18 -5.85 -16.35
CA CYS A 56 9.04 -5.17 -15.38
C CYS A 56 10.39 -5.86 -15.20
N GLY A 57 10.55 -7.13 -15.62
CA GLY A 57 11.85 -7.80 -15.68
C GLY A 57 12.63 -7.83 -14.36
N GLY A 58 11.94 -7.84 -13.21
CA GLY A 58 12.55 -7.80 -11.88
C GLY A 58 12.98 -6.42 -11.37
N ARG A 59 12.71 -5.34 -12.11
CA ARG A 59 12.92 -3.93 -11.66
C ARG A 59 12.04 -3.55 -10.47
N VAL A 60 10.94 -4.27 -10.27
CA VAL A 60 9.95 -4.03 -9.21
C VAL A 60 9.70 -5.31 -8.43
N VAL A 61 9.64 -5.19 -7.11
CA VAL A 61 9.14 -6.26 -6.23
C VAL A 61 7.64 -6.06 -6.01
N PHE A 62 6.83 -6.87 -6.68
CA PHE A 62 5.38 -6.87 -6.49
C PHE A 62 5.00 -7.65 -5.23
N LEU A 63 4.15 -7.07 -4.39
CA LEU A 63 3.75 -7.60 -3.10
C LEU A 63 2.26 -7.95 -3.10
N GLU A 64 1.96 -9.25 -3.08
CA GLU A 64 0.60 -9.82 -3.07
C GLU A 64 0.34 -10.59 -1.76
N GLU A 65 0.14 -9.83 -0.69
CA GLU A 65 0.13 -10.31 0.71
C GLU A 65 1.49 -10.88 1.15
N GLU A 66 2.55 -10.30 0.61
CA GLU A 66 3.94 -10.67 0.86
C GLU A 66 4.71 -9.52 1.50
N ALA A 67 5.85 -9.84 2.11
CA ALA A 67 6.69 -8.88 2.81
C ALA A 67 7.98 -8.59 2.05
N PHE A 68 8.35 -7.32 1.97
CA PHE A 68 9.67 -6.86 1.59
C PHE A 68 10.40 -6.30 2.80
N VAL A 69 11.71 -6.54 2.90
CA VAL A 69 12.55 -5.97 3.97
C VAL A 69 13.76 -5.30 3.35
N VAL A 70 13.98 -4.03 3.72
CA VAL A 70 15.20 -3.27 3.41
C VAL A 70 15.93 -2.93 4.71
N ASN A 71 17.25 -2.98 4.67
CA ASN A 71 18.12 -2.63 5.79
C ASN A 71 18.91 -1.37 5.43
N VAL A 72 18.79 -0.33 6.25
CA VAL A 72 19.50 0.95 6.10
C VAL A 72 20.30 1.16 7.38
N GLY A 73 21.61 0.87 7.31
CA GLY A 73 22.46 0.82 8.50
C GLY A 73 21.94 -0.18 9.54
N SER A 74 21.62 0.29 10.74
CA SER A 74 21.07 -0.54 11.84
C SER A 74 19.53 -0.63 11.85
N VAL A 75 18.86 0.05 10.91
CA VAL A 75 17.40 0.09 10.83
C VAL A 75 16.93 -0.88 9.77
N SER A 76 15.96 -1.72 10.13
CA SER A 76 15.25 -2.56 9.17
C SER A 76 13.83 -2.05 8.99
N LEU A 77 13.40 -1.88 7.74
CA LEU A 77 12.03 -1.55 7.37
C LEU A 77 11.40 -2.76 6.68
N GLY A 78 10.36 -3.32 7.31
CA GLY A 78 9.53 -4.36 6.73
C GLY A 78 8.21 -3.77 6.22
N VAL A 79 7.85 -4.05 4.97
CA VAL A 79 6.60 -3.61 4.36
C VAL A 79 5.83 -4.81 3.86
N VAL A 80 4.58 -4.97 4.30
CA VAL A 80 3.66 -5.96 3.72
C VAL A 80 2.78 -5.27 2.68
N GLY A 81 2.79 -5.76 1.45
CA GLY A 81 1.97 -5.21 0.37
C GLY A 81 0.74 -6.05 0.08
N SER A 82 -0.33 -5.42 -0.40
CA SER A 82 -1.57 -6.08 -0.84
C SER A 82 -2.39 -5.14 -1.72
N LYS A 83 -3.25 -5.67 -2.59
CA LYS A 83 -4.29 -4.83 -3.22
C LYS A 83 -5.24 -4.22 -2.19
N GLY A 84 -5.36 -4.85 -1.02
CA GLY A 84 -6.33 -4.50 -0.01
C GLY A 84 -7.71 -5.12 -0.28
N SER A 85 -8.69 -4.77 0.55
CA SER A 85 -10.05 -5.28 0.48
C SER A 85 -11.05 -4.16 0.69
N LEU A 86 -12.31 -4.42 0.35
CA LEU A 86 -13.41 -3.47 0.53
C LEU A 86 -14.44 -4.04 1.53
N ASP A 87 -15.02 -3.19 2.37
CA ASP A 87 -16.13 -3.59 3.24
C ASP A 87 -17.38 -3.97 2.44
N ARG A 88 -17.55 -3.35 1.28
CA ARG A 88 -18.58 -3.67 0.29
C ARG A 88 -17.91 -3.78 -1.09
N PRO A 89 -17.97 -4.94 -1.76
CA PRO A 89 -17.52 -5.02 -3.15
C PRO A 89 -18.33 -4.07 -4.03
N THR A 90 -17.70 -3.52 -5.07
CA THR A 90 -18.43 -2.73 -6.06
C THR A 90 -19.49 -3.59 -6.76
N TRP A 91 -20.45 -2.96 -7.44
CA TRP A 91 -21.44 -3.69 -8.22
C TRP A 91 -20.81 -4.63 -9.25
N TRP A 92 -19.75 -4.15 -9.93
CA TRP A 92 -19.04 -4.95 -10.92
C TRP A 92 -18.33 -6.15 -10.27
N GLN A 93 -17.62 -5.95 -9.16
CA GLN A 93 -16.93 -7.03 -8.46
C GLN A 93 -17.92 -8.09 -7.94
N SER A 94 -19.04 -7.64 -7.36
CA SER A 94 -20.09 -8.53 -6.86
C SER A 94 -20.70 -9.41 -7.96
N LYS A 95 -20.74 -8.90 -9.20
CA LYS A 95 -21.32 -9.59 -10.35
C LYS A 95 -20.33 -10.51 -11.04
N ASN A 96 -19.05 -10.14 -11.10
CA ASN A 96 -18.06 -10.80 -11.96
C ASN A 96 -17.01 -11.61 -11.19
N ILE A 97 -16.85 -11.40 -9.88
CA ILE A 97 -15.87 -12.12 -9.07
C ILE A 97 -16.62 -13.04 -8.09
N PRO A 98 -16.65 -14.36 -8.36
CA PRO A 98 -17.21 -15.34 -7.43
C PRO A 98 -16.52 -15.26 -6.08
N ASN A 99 -17.29 -15.36 -4.99
CA ASN A 99 -16.78 -15.39 -3.62
C ASN A 99 -15.90 -14.19 -3.23
N ILE A 100 -16.14 -13.01 -3.82
CA ILE A 100 -15.33 -11.80 -3.58
C ILE A 100 -15.23 -11.43 -2.09
N LYS A 101 -16.27 -11.69 -1.30
CA LYS A 101 -16.28 -11.37 0.14
C LYS A 101 -15.36 -12.30 0.93
N GLU A 102 -15.30 -13.57 0.54
CA GLU A 102 -14.40 -14.58 1.09
C GLU A 102 -12.96 -14.25 0.72
N ILE A 103 -12.68 -13.94 -0.56
CA ILE A 103 -11.37 -13.47 -1.03
C ILE A 103 -10.89 -12.27 -0.21
N TYR A 104 -11.77 -11.28 0.02
CA TYR A 104 -11.46 -10.13 0.86
C TYR A 104 -11.14 -10.47 2.31
N ALA A 105 -11.82 -11.45 2.89
CA ALA A 105 -11.57 -11.89 4.25
C ALA A 105 -10.24 -12.67 4.36
N GLU A 106 -9.98 -13.58 3.43
CA GLU A 106 -8.72 -14.34 3.35
C GLU A 106 -7.52 -13.42 3.17
N ARG A 107 -7.65 -12.40 2.30
CA ARG A 107 -6.61 -11.39 2.09
C ARG A 107 -6.24 -10.65 3.38
N VAL A 108 -7.24 -10.21 4.15
CA VAL A 108 -7.01 -9.54 5.44
C VAL A 108 -6.23 -10.44 6.39
N GLU A 109 -6.60 -11.72 6.50
CA GLU A 109 -5.91 -12.66 7.39
C GLU A 109 -4.48 -12.96 6.90
N ARG A 110 -4.25 -13.08 5.59
CA ARG A 110 -2.89 -13.24 5.02
C ARG A 110 -2.00 -12.04 5.31
N VAL A 111 -2.50 -10.82 5.14
CA VAL A 111 -1.76 -9.59 5.49
C VAL A 111 -1.42 -9.57 6.98
N LYS A 112 -2.40 -9.87 7.83
CA LYS A 112 -2.22 -9.94 9.29
C LYS A 112 -1.16 -10.97 9.69
N GLU A 113 -1.17 -12.15 9.06
CA GLU A 113 -0.16 -13.18 9.25
C GLU A 113 1.23 -12.70 8.81
N ALA A 114 1.36 -12.10 7.63
CA ALA A 114 2.62 -11.56 7.12
C ALA A 114 3.20 -10.47 8.04
N VAL A 115 2.38 -9.54 8.52
CA VAL A 115 2.78 -8.48 9.47
C VAL A 115 3.26 -9.08 10.80
N SER A 116 2.60 -10.15 11.26
CA SER A 116 2.99 -10.84 12.51
C SER A 116 4.37 -11.51 12.42
N LYS A 117 4.76 -11.97 11.22
CA LYS A 117 6.04 -12.62 10.95
C LYS A 117 7.20 -11.63 10.77
N LEU A 118 6.92 -10.35 10.51
CA LEU A 118 7.97 -9.33 10.40
C LEU A 118 8.72 -9.18 11.74
N ASN A 119 10.04 -9.28 11.69
CA ASN A 119 10.93 -8.97 12.80
C ASN A 119 11.89 -7.84 12.39
N THR A 120 11.34 -6.64 12.22
CA THR A 120 12.03 -5.45 11.73
C THR A 120 11.87 -4.27 12.70
N THR A 121 12.76 -3.28 12.62
CA THR A 121 12.71 -2.06 13.44
C THR A 121 11.40 -1.32 13.19
N TYR A 122 11.05 -1.12 11.92
CA TYR A 122 9.78 -0.54 11.49
C TYR A 122 8.97 -1.53 10.64
N LYS A 123 7.65 -1.48 10.81
CA LYS A 123 6.68 -2.24 10.04
C LYS A 123 5.73 -1.27 9.34
N GLY A 124 5.47 -1.49 8.06
CA GLY A 124 4.47 -0.76 7.30
C GLY A 124 3.56 -1.70 6.53
N ILE A 125 2.41 -1.19 6.10
CA ILE A 125 1.63 -1.81 5.03
C ILE A 125 1.52 -0.89 3.82
N LEU A 126 1.54 -1.48 2.63
CA LEU A 126 1.31 -0.83 1.34
C LEU A 126 0.07 -1.43 0.71
N THR A 127 -1.05 -0.71 0.70
CA THR A 127 -2.30 -1.19 0.11
C THR A 127 -2.77 -0.32 -1.04
N HIS A 128 -3.47 -0.87 -2.02
CA HIS A 128 -4.12 0.00 -3.00
C HIS A 128 -5.39 0.64 -2.41
N TYR A 129 -6.32 -0.19 -1.95
CA TYR A 129 -7.50 0.28 -1.22
C TYR A 129 -7.15 0.74 0.20
N ALA A 130 -7.92 1.69 0.74
CA ALA A 130 -7.60 2.27 2.04
C ALA A 130 -7.84 1.27 3.19
N PRO A 131 -6.92 1.17 4.17
CA PRO A 131 -7.03 0.22 5.28
C PRO A 131 -7.96 0.69 6.41
N THR A 132 -8.48 1.91 6.31
CA THR A 132 -9.45 2.52 7.23
C THR A 132 -10.17 3.67 6.51
N TYR A 133 -11.20 4.24 7.12
CA TYR A 133 -11.98 5.34 6.54
C TYR A 133 -11.37 6.72 6.83
N CYS A 134 -10.33 6.85 7.66
CA CYS A 134 -9.87 8.16 8.12
C CYS A 134 -9.32 9.06 7.00
N ASN A 135 -8.85 8.48 5.88
CA ASN A 135 -8.41 9.23 4.70
C ASN A 135 -9.55 9.55 3.71
N LEU A 136 -10.76 9.04 3.90
CA LEU A 136 -11.82 9.15 2.89
C LEU A 136 -12.64 10.44 2.97
N GLU A 137 -12.36 11.32 3.93
CA GLU A 137 -13.01 12.63 3.99
C GLU A 137 -12.68 13.44 2.71
N GLY A 138 -13.73 13.79 1.96
CA GLY A 138 -13.65 14.40 0.63
C GLY A 138 -14.19 13.51 -0.50
N GLU A 139 -14.26 12.20 -0.26
CA GLU A 139 -15.01 11.25 -1.09
C GLU A 139 -16.50 11.24 -0.76
N ASN A 140 -17.31 10.63 -1.64
CA ASN A 140 -18.73 10.41 -1.35
C ASN A 140 -18.88 9.41 -0.19
N PRO A 141 -19.50 9.79 0.95
CA PRO A 141 -19.66 8.90 2.11
C PRO A 141 -20.38 7.58 1.80
N SER A 142 -21.29 7.56 0.81
CA SER A 142 -21.99 6.33 0.43
C SER A 142 -21.08 5.31 -0.26
N ALA A 143 -19.96 5.77 -0.82
CA ALA A 143 -18.97 4.95 -1.53
C ALA A 143 -17.85 4.47 -0.60
N TRP A 144 -17.71 4.99 0.62
CA TRP A 144 -16.60 4.61 1.51
C TRP A 144 -16.42 3.09 1.72
N PRO A 145 -17.49 2.29 1.90
CA PRO A 145 -17.35 0.85 1.98
C PRO A 145 -16.80 0.18 0.72
N GLU A 146 -16.92 0.83 -0.44
CA GLU A 146 -16.38 0.40 -1.74
C GLU A 146 -14.98 0.96 -2.03
N MET A 147 -14.37 1.70 -1.10
CA MET A 147 -13.03 2.26 -1.24
C MET A 147 -12.04 1.77 -0.19
N ALA A 148 -12.55 1.19 0.89
CA ALA A 148 -11.77 0.82 2.06
C ALA A 148 -12.36 -0.38 2.80
N SER A 149 -11.56 -0.99 3.66
CA SER A 149 -12.05 -1.96 4.63
C SER A 149 -11.51 -1.72 6.03
N LYS A 150 -12.42 -1.50 6.98
CA LYS A 150 -12.07 -1.38 8.40
C LYS A 150 -11.57 -2.70 9.00
N LYS A 151 -11.68 -3.82 8.28
CA LYS A 151 -11.10 -5.10 8.71
C LYS A 151 -9.57 -5.06 8.80
N TYR A 152 -8.91 -4.07 8.17
CA TYR A 152 -7.47 -3.84 8.34
C TYR A 152 -7.12 -3.01 9.59
N GLU A 153 -8.09 -2.42 10.30
CA GLU A 153 -7.81 -1.63 11.51
C GLU A 153 -7.02 -2.40 12.59
N PRO A 154 -7.30 -3.70 12.86
CA PRO A 154 -6.46 -4.50 13.75
C PRO A 154 -5.02 -4.73 13.24
N VAL A 155 -4.80 -4.65 11.92
CA VAL A 155 -3.46 -4.70 11.31
C VAL A 155 -2.74 -3.37 11.52
N LEU A 156 -3.46 -2.24 11.36
CA LEU A 156 -2.92 -0.90 11.59
C LEU A 156 -2.34 -0.78 13.01
N GLU A 157 -3.02 -1.31 14.02
CA GLU A 157 -2.54 -1.33 15.42
C GLU A 157 -1.25 -2.13 15.64
N LYS A 158 -0.74 -2.86 14.64
CA LYS A 158 0.48 -3.68 14.70
C LYS A 158 1.62 -3.17 13.82
N VAL A 159 1.42 -2.05 13.12
CA VAL A 159 2.40 -1.43 12.25
C VAL A 159 2.67 0.02 12.67
N ASP A 160 3.76 0.57 12.16
CA ASP A 160 4.23 1.92 12.48
C ASP A 160 3.73 2.97 11.49
N PHE A 161 3.31 2.55 10.29
CA PHE A 161 2.65 3.40 9.31
C PHE A 161 1.85 2.57 8.30
N ALA A 162 0.96 3.23 7.55
CA ALA A 162 0.30 2.65 6.39
C ALA A 162 0.31 3.61 5.21
N VAL A 163 0.48 3.07 4.01
CA VAL A 163 0.44 3.81 2.75
C VAL A 163 -0.66 3.21 1.89
N HIS A 164 -1.52 4.06 1.30
CA HIS A 164 -2.50 3.60 0.34
C HIS A 164 -2.77 4.55 -0.83
N GLY A 165 -3.39 4.03 -1.89
CA GLY A 165 -3.82 4.79 -3.08
C GLY A 165 -5.35 4.98 -3.14
N HIS A 166 -5.86 5.06 -4.38
CA HIS A 166 -7.30 5.02 -4.75
C HIS A 166 -8.21 6.17 -4.29
N ALA A 167 -7.99 6.78 -3.12
CA ALA A 167 -8.82 7.85 -2.59
C ALA A 167 -8.47 9.21 -3.21
N HIS A 168 -8.84 9.41 -4.47
CA HIS A 168 -8.50 10.57 -5.31
C HIS A 168 -8.91 11.95 -4.75
N ARG A 169 -9.95 11.99 -3.93
CA ARG A 169 -10.51 13.19 -3.31
C ARG A 169 -10.41 13.15 -1.78
N GLY A 170 -9.86 12.07 -1.24
CA GLY A 170 -9.64 11.90 0.19
C GLY A 170 -8.54 12.79 0.76
N LYS A 171 -8.46 12.86 2.08
CA LYS A 171 -7.35 13.47 2.81
C LYS A 171 -6.06 12.72 2.52
N THR A 172 -4.98 13.45 2.25
CA THR A 172 -3.64 12.89 2.00
C THR A 172 -3.00 12.26 3.24
N PHE A 173 -3.50 12.61 4.43
CA PHE A 173 -2.98 12.13 5.71
C PHE A 173 -4.09 12.06 6.77
N CYS A 174 -4.05 11.03 7.60
CA CYS A 174 -4.74 10.95 8.88
C CYS A 174 -3.90 10.12 9.87
N GLU A 175 -4.35 10.09 11.12
CA GLU A 175 -3.79 9.22 12.14
C GLU A 175 -4.88 8.28 12.66
N PHE A 176 -4.61 6.99 12.65
CA PHE A 176 -5.46 5.97 13.24
C PHE A 176 -4.82 5.44 14.52
N LYS A 177 -5.33 5.86 15.68
CA LYS A 177 -4.83 5.44 17.01
C LYS A 177 -3.30 5.61 17.17
N GLY A 178 -2.74 6.74 16.75
CA GLY A 178 -1.29 6.97 16.78
C GLY A 178 -0.52 6.50 15.55
N VAL A 179 -1.15 5.76 14.63
CA VAL A 179 -0.51 5.24 13.43
C VAL A 179 -0.75 6.19 12.25
N PRO A 180 0.29 6.78 11.65
CA PRO A 180 0.15 7.61 10.46
C PRO A 180 -0.32 6.79 9.25
N VAL A 181 -1.36 7.29 8.57
CA VAL A 181 -1.92 6.69 7.36
C VAL A 181 -1.85 7.71 6.22
N PHE A 182 -1.02 7.38 5.22
CA PHE A 182 -0.75 8.23 4.07
C PHE A 182 -1.59 7.77 2.87
N ASN A 183 -2.40 8.68 2.35
CA ASN A 183 -3.02 8.52 1.04
C ASN A 183 -2.10 9.16 -0.01
N VAL A 184 -1.48 8.33 -0.84
CA VAL A 184 -0.51 8.71 -1.86
C VAL A 184 -1.10 8.71 -3.27
N ALA A 185 -2.42 8.63 -3.41
CA ALA A 185 -3.07 8.73 -4.71
C ALA A 185 -2.67 10.05 -5.39
N LEU A 186 -2.05 9.96 -6.57
CA LEU A 186 -1.53 11.13 -7.29
C LEU A 186 -2.58 12.23 -7.54
N PRO A 187 -3.86 11.92 -7.83
CA PRO A 187 -4.90 12.95 -7.92
C PRO A 187 -5.13 13.73 -6.61
N ALA A 188 -4.96 13.07 -5.45
CA ALA A 188 -5.15 13.67 -4.14
C ALA A 188 -3.93 14.48 -3.72
N THR A 189 -2.73 13.94 -3.89
CA THR A 189 -1.48 14.59 -3.45
C THR A 189 -0.96 15.63 -4.43
N ARG A 190 -1.19 15.42 -5.73
CA ARG A 190 -0.62 16.18 -6.87
C ARG A 190 0.91 16.22 -6.90
N LYS A 191 1.56 15.33 -6.15
CA LYS A 191 3.02 15.21 -6.04
C LYS A 191 3.40 13.84 -5.50
N ILE A 192 4.68 13.49 -5.64
CA ILE A 192 5.28 12.36 -4.93
C ILE A 192 5.29 12.68 -3.43
N THR A 193 4.78 11.76 -2.61
CA THR A 193 4.84 11.85 -1.16
C THR A 193 6.15 11.26 -0.68
N VAL A 194 6.90 12.03 0.10
CA VAL A 194 8.14 11.60 0.75
C VAL A 194 7.94 11.74 2.24
N PHE A 195 8.26 10.69 3.00
CA PHE A 195 8.23 10.69 4.45
C PHE A 195 9.43 9.91 4.99
N GLU A 196 9.86 10.26 6.20
CA GLU A 196 10.99 9.64 6.87
C GLU A 196 10.50 8.80 8.03
N VAL A 197 11.11 7.64 8.23
CA VAL A 197 11.01 6.89 9.48
C VAL A 197 12.28 7.18 10.31
N PRO A 198 12.16 7.53 11.60
CA PRO A 198 13.33 7.87 12.41
C PRO A 198 14.36 6.74 12.45
N ALA A 199 15.64 7.07 12.73
CA ALA A 199 16.69 6.05 12.84
C ALA A 199 16.56 5.11 14.07
N GLY A 200 15.53 5.29 14.89
CA GLY A 200 15.25 4.43 16.04
C GLY A 200 13.82 4.59 16.54
N LYS A 201 13.21 3.48 16.98
CA LYS A 201 11.95 3.53 17.73
C LYS A 201 12.23 4.18 19.07
N ILE A 202 11.70 5.38 19.28
CA ILE A 202 11.64 5.97 20.62
C ILE A 202 10.67 5.12 21.42
N ARG A 203 11.19 4.09 22.10
CA ARG A 203 10.49 3.44 23.21
C ARG A 203 10.31 4.50 24.29
N LEU A 204 9.07 4.88 24.58
CA LEU A 204 8.69 5.80 25.66
C LEU A 204 9.20 5.33 27.03
N ASP A 205 9.56 4.06 27.15
CA ASP A 205 10.15 3.39 28.30
C ASP A 205 11.59 3.86 28.63
N ALA A 206 12.27 4.62 27.77
CA ALA A 206 13.61 5.15 28.04
C ALA A 206 13.63 6.43 28.92
N PHE A 207 12.47 6.99 29.28
CA PHE A 207 12.36 8.22 30.11
C PHE A 207 11.93 7.95 31.56
N PHE A 208 11.69 6.70 31.95
CA PHE A 208 11.33 6.30 33.30
C PHE A 208 12.26 5.20 33.83
N GLY A 209 13.55 5.53 33.96
CA GLY A 209 14.57 4.74 34.64
C GLY A 209 15.21 5.54 35.76
#